data_AF-A0A817PPE5-F1
#
_entry.id   AF-A0A817PPE5-F1
#
_cell.length_a   1.000
_cell.length_b   1.000
_cell.length_c   1.000
_cell.angle_alpha   90.00
_cell.angle_beta   90.00
_cell.angle_gamma   90.00
#
_symmetry.space_group_name_H-M   'P 1'
#
loop_
_entity.id
_entity.type
_entity.pdbx_description
1 polymer ?
#
loop_
_entity_poly.entity_id
_entity_poly.type
_entity_poly.pdbx_seq_one_letter_code
_entity_poly.pdbx_strand_id
1 'polypeptide(L)'
;MTFILALFLIQTATNRTLLMNKEKDPYLFDLTKYGHWEYVVGAFDALEKKTKTFSNRTSTTNKKLILIGDSFAQDFYNMIIEGKHLVNYEIRVYFIYSRCQIYLGSEDRKQSIETKHHRTCTNANDIKYALPLIRQANVIILASNWYEWSAKRLSMTLKLVNLTKQQQIFIIGLKHFWHVNPILYVNKSTEYRLKQYQYSKIEIIKVNNLLEQTIDKSIFVNVRKMICTGYN
;
A
#
# COMPACT_ATOMS: atom_id res chain seq x y z
N MET A 1 4.62 15.05 -9.10
CA MET A 1 4.69 13.57 -8.91
C MET A 1 3.43 12.99 -8.28
N THR A 2 2.69 13.73 -7.44
CA THR A 2 1.34 13.34 -6.98
C THR A 2 0.37 13.11 -8.15
N PHE A 3 0.49 13.91 -9.23
CA PHE A 3 -0.20 13.68 -10.51
C PHE A 3 0.23 12.38 -11.22
N ILE A 4 1.48 11.93 -11.02
CA ILE A 4 2.02 10.68 -11.59
C ILE A 4 1.52 9.47 -10.81
N LEU A 5 1.44 9.56 -9.47
CA LEU A 5 0.76 8.58 -8.62
C LEU A 5 -0.76 8.56 -8.87
N ALA A 6 -1.34 9.71 -9.21
CA ALA A 6 -2.74 9.82 -9.61
C ALA A 6 -3.02 9.11 -10.93
N LEU A 7 -2.24 9.43 -11.96
CA LEU A 7 -2.23 8.73 -13.24
C LEU A 7 -1.89 7.25 -13.09
N PHE A 8 -1.00 6.87 -12.17
CA PHE A 8 -0.65 5.47 -11.86
C PHE A 8 -1.87 4.65 -11.40
N LEU A 9 -2.65 5.17 -10.45
CA LEU A 9 -3.84 4.48 -9.95
C LEU A 9 -4.98 4.49 -10.99
N ILE A 10 -5.11 5.56 -11.78
CA ILE A 10 -6.13 5.68 -12.82
C ILE A 10 -5.81 4.79 -14.04
N GLN A 11 -4.56 4.79 -14.53
CA GLN A 11 -4.12 3.97 -15.67
C GLN A 11 -4.11 2.48 -15.36
N THR A 12 -3.73 2.07 -14.15
CA THR A 12 -3.82 0.66 -13.74
C THR A 12 -5.27 0.18 -13.67
N ALA A 13 -6.20 1.04 -13.23
CA ALA A 13 -7.63 0.74 -13.26
C ALA A 13 -8.20 0.68 -14.68
N THR A 14 -7.83 1.60 -15.57
CA THR A 14 -8.37 1.66 -16.95
C THR A 14 -7.73 0.64 -17.90
N ASN A 15 -6.46 0.29 -17.73
CA ASN A 15 -5.78 -0.71 -18.56
C ASN A 15 -6.19 -2.15 -18.21
N ARG A 16 -6.65 -2.43 -16.98
CA ARG A 16 -7.25 -3.75 -16.65
C ARG A 16 -8.52 -3.99 -17.47
N THR A 17 -9.28 -2.94 -17.76
CA THR A 17 -10.47 -3.00 -18.63
C THR A 17 -10.14 -3.27 -20.10
N LEU A 18 -8.87 -3.25 -20.51
CA LEU A 18 -8.43 -3.44 -21.91
C LEU A 18 -7.74 -4.79 -22.17
N LEU A 19 -7.40 -5.56 -21.13
CA LEU A 19 -6.90 -6.95 -21.25
C LEU A 19 -8.07 -7.96 -21.44
N MET A 20 -9.12 -7.54 -22.15
CA MET A 20 -10.34 -8.31 -22.35
C MET A 20 -10.18 -9.27 -23.53
N ASN A 21 -9.95 -10.55 -23.23
CA ASN A 21 -10.15 -11.61 -24.20
C ASN A 21 -11.66 -11.84 -24.36
N LYS A 22 -12.23 -11.44 -25.51
CA LYS A 22 -13.69 -11.48 -25.78
C LYS A 22 -14.32 -12.88 -25.69
N GLU A 23 -13.51 -13.94 -25.72
CA GLU A 23 -13.97 -15.33 -25.78
C GLU A 23 -14.15 -16.00 -24.41
N LYS A 24 -13.65 -15.40 -23.31
CA LYS A 24 -13.80 -15.96 -21.95
C LYS A 24 -14.38 -14.90 -21.03
N ASP A 25 -15.18 -15.33 -20.05
CA ASP A 25 -15.60 -14.45 -18.95
C ASP A 25 -14.34 -13.95 -18.22
N PRO A 26 -13.94 -12.68 -18.43
CA PRO A 26 -12.64 -12.20 -18.00
C PRO A 26 -12.59 -12.06 -16.47
N TYR A 27 -13.75 -11.90 -15.83
CA TYR A 27 -13.85 -11.77 -14.37
C TYR A 27 -13.48 -13.07 -13.65
N LEU A 28 -13.95 -14.22 -14.18
CA LEU A 28 -13.64 -15.53 -13.60
C LEU A 28 -12.18 -15.93 -13.82
N PHE A 29 -11.60 -15.52 -14.96
CA PHE A 29 -10.17 -15.71 -15.23
C PHE A 29 -9.30 -14.91 -14.25
N ASP A 30 -9.64 -13.65 -14.01
CA ASP A 30 -8.92 -12.79 -13.06
C ASP A 30 -9.01 -13.31 -11.62
N LEU A 31 -10.16 -13.85 -11.21
CA LEU A 31 -10.30 -14.47 -9.89
C LEU A 31 -9.39 -15.70 -9.74
N THR A 32 -9.26 -16.51 -10.79
CA THR A 32 -8.37 -17.68 -10.79
C THR A 32 -6.90 -17.27 -10.78
N LYS A 33 -6.55 -16.15 -11.43
CA LYS A 33 -5.17 -15.68 -11.53
C LYS A 33 -4.71 -14.86 -10.31
N TYR A 34 -5.59 -14.01 -9.79
CA TYR A 34 -5.28 -12.97 -8.80
C TYR A 34 -6.02 -13.14 -7.47
N GLY A 35 -7.01 -14.03 -7.39
CA GLY A 35 -7.82 -14.24 -6.18
C GLY A 35 -7.14 -15.10 -5.11
N HIS A 36 -5.97 -15.68 -5.42
CA HIS A 36 -5.19 -16.50 -4.51
C HIS A 36 -4.26 -15.66 -3.64
N TRP A 37 -4.15 -16.00 -2.35
CA TRP A 37 -3.29 -15.27 -1.41
C TRP A 37 -1.82 -15.33 -1.82
N GLU A 38 -1.40 -16.41 -2.48
CA GLU A 38 -0.06 -16.59 -3.03
C GLU A 38 0.28 -15.47 -4.05
N TYR A 39 -0.70 -15.00 -4.81
CA TYR A 39 -0.51 -13.88 -5.73
C TYR A 39 -0.20 -12.60 -4.98
N VAL A 40 -0.99 -12.33 -3.92
CA VAL A 40 -0.85 -11.10 -3.13
C VAL A 40 0.56 -11.02 -2.54
N VAL A 41 1.04 -12.09 -1.91
CA VAL A 41 2.27 -12.04 -1.12
C VAL A 41 3.52 -12.38 -1.92
N GLY A 42 3.40 -13.19 -2.97
CA GLY A 42 4.53 -13.93 -3.55
C GLY A 42 5.67 -13.04 -4.05
N ALA A 43 5.36 -12.01 -4.83
CA ALA A 43 6.38 -11.14 -5.42
C ALA A 43 7.08 -10.27 -4.36
N PHE A 44 6.32 -9.74 -3.40
CA PHE A 44 6.83 -8.90 -2.32
C PHE A 44 7.73 -9.71 -1.39
N ASP A 45 7.27 -10.86 -0.92
CA ASP A 45 8.00 -11.71 0.03
C ASP A 45 9.28 -12.29 -0.62
N ALA A 46 9.23 -12.62 -1.91
CA ALA A 46 10.41 -13.03 -2.67
C ALA A 46 11.46 -11.90 -2.71
N LEU A 47 11.03 -10.65 -2.91
CA LEU A 47 11.91 -9.49 -2.91
C LEU A 47 12.52 -9.22 -1.53
N GLU A 48 11.71 -9.31 -0.47
CA GLU A 48 12.16 -9.13 0.92
C GLU A 48 13.24 -10.15 1.30
N LYS A 49 13.06 -11.43 0.92
CA LYS A 49 14.03 -12.50 1.19
C LYS A 49 15.33 -12.35 0.39
N LYS A 50 15.23 -11.93 -0.87
CA LYS A 50 16.37 -11.90 -1.80
C LYS A 50 17.30 -10.72 -1.56
N THR A 51 16.78 -9.55 -1.17
CA THR A 51 17.58 -8.32 -1.15
C THR A 51 17.34 -7.50 0.10
N LYS A 52 18.31 -7.51 1.03
CA LYS A 52 18.22 -6.79 2.32
C LYS A 52 18.81 -5.39 2.31
N THR A 53 19.64 -5.04 1.32
CA THR A 53 20.33 -3.75 1.22
C THR A 53 20.25 -3.23 -0.21
N PHE A 54 20.28 -1.91 -0.39
CA PHE A 54 20.47 -1.32 -1.72
C PHE A 54 21.88 -1.59 -2.25
N SER A 55 22.03 -1.56 -3.57
CA SER A 55 23.34 -1.66 -4.21
C SER A 55 24.18 -0.42 -3.90
N ASN A 56 25.50 -0.62 -3.82
CA ASN A 56 26.49 0.46 -3.68
C ASN A 56 26.76 1.18 -5.01
N ARG A 57 25.94 0.97 -6.04
CA ARG A 57 26.11 1.65 -7.31
C ARG A 57 25.90 3.16 -7.09
N THR A 58 26.93 3.95 -7.40
CA THR A 58 27.00 5.40 -7.19
C THR A 58 26.44 6.21 -8.36
N SER A 59 25.80 5.58 -9.35
CA SER A 59 25.29 6.35 -10.49
C SER A 59 24.20 7.32 -10.04
N THR A 60 24.25 8.52 -10.60
CA THR A 60 23.28 9.61 -10.40
C THR A 60 21.87 9.25 -10.90
N THR A 61 21.71 8.10 -11.56
CA THR A 61 20.44 7.57 -12.06
C THR A 61 19.81 6.53 -11.12
N ASN A 62 20.51 6.06 -10.08
CA ASN A 62 19.97 5.06 -9.17
C ASN A 62 18.90 5.65 -8.28
N LYS A 63 17.65 5.43 -8.65
CA LYS A 63 16.50 5.82 -7.85
C LYS A 63 16.19 4.69 -6.87
N LYS A 64 16.62 4.85 -5.62
CA LYS A 64 16.38 3.88 -4.54
C LYS A 64 14.99 4.12 -3.96
N LEU A 65 14.14 3.10 -3.97
CA LEU A 65 12.81 3.15 -3.39
C LEU A 65 12.68 2.11 -2.29
N ILE A 66 12.12 2.50 -1.15
CA ILE A 66 11.65 1.56 -0.14
C ILE A 66 10.13 1.63 -0.03
N LEU A 67 9.48 0.47 -0.08
CA LEU A 67 8.05 0.30 0.14
C LEU A 67 7.85 -0.45 1.46
N ILE A 68 7.12 0.16 2.39
CA ILE A 68 6.96 -0.33 3.75
C ILE A 68 5.49 -0.49 4.08
N GLY A 69 5.13 -1.62 4.69
CA GLY A 69 3.80 -1.82 5.25
C GLY A 69 3.39 -3.28 5.30
N ASP A 70 2.08 -3.53 5.34
CA ASP A 70 1.49 -4.87 5.48
C ASP A 70 1.04 -5.41 4.10
N SER A 71 -0.02 -6.21 4.06
CA SER A 71 -0.61 -6.69 2.82
C SER A 71 -1.01 -5.57 1.85
N PHE A 72 -1.21 -4.34 2.33
CA PHE A 72 -1.50 -3.20 1.48
C PHE A 72 -0.25 -2.76 0.70
N ALA A 73 0.94 -2.91 1.28
CA ALA A 73 2.19 -2.71 0.58
C ALA A 73 2.45 -3.83 -0.44
N GLN A 74 2.07 -5.07 -0.11
CA GLN A 74 2.16 -6.20 -1.05
C GLN A 74 1.29 -5.93 -2.29
N ASP A 75 0.04 -5.51 -2.10
CA ASP A 75 -0.84 -5.12 -3.21
C ASP A 75 -0.28 -3.94 -4.02
N PHE A 76 0.29 -2.94 -3.34
CA PHE A 76 0.91 -1.80 -4.02
C PHE A 76 2.10 -2.25 -4.89
N TYR A 77 2.90 -3.20 -4.41
CA TYR A 77 3.99 -3.78 -5.19
C TYR A 77 3.48 -4.55 -6.41
N ASN A 78 2.37 -5.29 -6.27
CA ASN A 78 1.72 -5.95 -7.40
C ASN A 78 1.27 -4.94 -8.47
N MET A 79 0.74 -3.78 -8.07
CA MET A 79 0.41 -2.71 -9.01
C MET A 79 1.64 -2.16 -9.75
N ILE A 80 2.79 -2.03 -9.05
CA ILE A 80 4.04 -1.60 -9.67
C ILE A 80 4.47 -2.58 -10.76
N ILE A 81 4.53 -3.88 -10.45
CA ILE A 81 5.00 -4.91 -11.39
C ILE A 81 4.03 -5.11 -12.56
N GLU A 82 2.71 -5.14 -12.31
CA GLU A 82 1.70 -5.33 -13.34
C GLU A 82 1.67 -4.15 -14.31
N GLY A 83 1.71 -2.94 -13.77
CA GLY A 83 1.71 -1.71 -14.56
C GLY A 83 3.05 -1.40 -15.23
N LYS A 84 4.11 -2.21 -14.99
CA LYS A 84 5.48 -1.95 -15.45
C LYS A 84 5.94 -0.54 -15.09
N HIS A 85 5.57 -0.09 -13.91
CA HIS A 85 5.97 1.21 -13.40
C HIS A 85 7.25 1.10 -12.58
N LEU A 86 7.95 2.21 -12.38
CA LEU A 86 9.17 2.27 -11.56
C LEU A 86 10.26 1.28 -11.99
N VAL A 87 10.28 0.85 -13.26
CA VAL A 87 11.24 -0.14 -13.81
C VAL A 87 12.71 0.26 -13.65
N ASN A 88 12.98 1.56 -13.53
CA ASN A 88 14.33 2.11 -13.33
C ASN A 88 14.66 2.37 -11.86
N TYR A 89 13.79 1.94 -10.92
CA TYR A 89 14.05 2.04 -9.50
C TYR A 89 14.66 0.74 -8.97
N GLU A 90 15.66 0.89 -8.11
CA GLU A 90 16.05 -0.20 -7.23
C GLU A 90 15.06 -0.23 -6.06
N ILE A 91 14.17 -1.23 -6.05
CA ILE A 91 13.10 -1.34 -5.04
C ILE A 91 13.56 -2.26 -3.91
N ARG A 92 13.33 -1.83 -2.68
CA ARG A 92 13.36 -2.66 -1.47
C ARG A 92 12.01 -2.60 -0.80
N VAL A 93 11.72 -3.66 -0.07
CA VAL A 93 10.47 -3.80 0.67
C VAL A 93 10.77 -4.13 2.13
N TYR A 94 9.87 -3.72 3.01
CA TYR A 94 9.93 -4.09 4.42
C TYR A 94 8.53 -4.33 4.96
N PHE A 95 8.26 -5.57 5.37
CA PHE A 95 6.96 -5.95 5.86
C PHE A 95 6.76 -5.52 7.33
N ILE A 96 5.65 -4.86 7.62
CA ILE A 96 5.17 -4.59 8.98
C ILE A 96 3.77 -5.17 9.07
N TYR A 97 3.52 -6.10 9.99
CA TYR A 97 2.19 -6.65 10.21
C TYR A 97 1.19 -5.53 10.52
N SER A 98 -0.02 -5.64 9.96
CA SER A 98 -1.11 -4.68 10.22
C SER A 98 -1.35 -4.49 11.72
N ARG A 99 -1.40 -5.56 12.52
CA ARG A 99 -1.53 -5.47 13.98
C ARG A 99 -0.41 -4.70 14.70
N CYS A 100 0.77 -4.58 14.10
CA CYS A 100 1.90 -3.85 14.67
C CYS A 100 1.89 -2.38 14.27
N GLN A 101 1.36 -2.05 13.09
CA GLN A 101 1.27 -0.72 12.50
C GLN A 101 2.62 0.00 12.33
N ILE A 102 2.63 0.99 11.44
CA ILE A 102 3.79 1.84 11.20
C ILE A 102 3.82 2.96 12.24
N TYR A 103 4.69 2.85 13.24
CA TYR A 103 4.82 3.82 14.31
C TYR A 103 6.27 3.94 14.78
N LEU A 104 6.73 5.18 14.95
CA LEU A 104 7.99 5.52 15.63
C LEU A 104 7.69 6.61 16.65
N GLY A 105 8.09 6.40 17.90
CA GLY A 105 7.86 7.33 19.01
C GLY A 105 8.19 6.73 20.37
N SER A 106 8.12 7.56 21.40
CA SER A 106 8.44 7.19 22.79
C SER A 106 7.23 6.71 23.60
N GLU A 107 6.01 6.81 23.06
CA GLU A 107 4.80 6.34 23.74
C GLU A 107 4.78 4.81 23.78
N ASP A 108 4.28 4.25 24.90
CA ASP A 108 4.03 2.82 24.97
C ASP A 108 2.77 2.44 24.16
N ARG A 109 2.99 2.08 22.89
CA ARG A 109 1.94 1.60 21.99
C ARG A 109 1.38 0.22 22.35
N LYS A 110 1.89 -0.48 23.37
CA LYS A 110 1.36 -1.80 23.80
C LYS A 110 -0.11 -1.74 24.18
N GLN A 111 -0.60 -0.60 24.67
CA GLN A 111 -2.02 -0.41 24.97
C GLN A 111 -2.92 -0.49 23.72
N SER A 112 -2.35 -0.26 22.54
CA SER A 112 -3.05 -0.32 21.24
C SER A 112 -2.82 -1.64 20.49
N ILE A 113 -2.12 -2.60 21.11
CA ILE A 113 -1.73 -3.87 20.51
C ILE A 113 -2.17 -5.00 21.45
N GLU A 114 -2.77 -6.07 20.92
CA GLU A 114 -3.12 -7.23 21.73
C GLU A 114 -1.87 -7.86 22.40
N THR A 115 -2.01 -8.29 23.66
CA THR A 115 -0.91 -8.81 24.49
C THR A 115 -0.09 -9.90 23.80
N LYS A 116 -0.75 -10.84 23.11
CA LYS A 116 -0.10 -11.93 22.37
C LYS A 116 0.85 -11.46 21.27
N HIS A 117 0.73 -10.20 20.83
CA HIS A 117 1.53 -9.61 19.77
C HIS A 117 2.59 -8.62 20.24
N HIS A 118 2.63 -8.26 21.53
CA HIS A 118 3.56 -7.27 22.07
C HIS A 118 5.01 -7.58 21.66
N ARG A 119 5.50 -8.78 21.96
CA ARG A 119 6.88 -9.18 21.61
C ARG A 119 7.16 -9.08 20.11
N THR A 120 6.22 -9.48 19.27
CA THR A 120 6.39 -9.41 17.82
C THR A 120 6.49 -7.96 17.38
N CYS A 121 5.55 -7.11 17.82
CA CYS A 121 5.43 -5.74 17.33
C CYS A 121 6.46 -4.77 17.92
N THR A 122 7.03 -5.04 19.10
CA THR A 122 8.04 -4.15 19.70
C THR A 122 9.48 -4.60 19.44
N ASN A 123 9.72 -5.89 19.17
CA ASN A 123 11.08 -6.45 19.13
C ASN A 123 11.46 -7.11 17.79
N ALA A 124 10.50 -7.48 16.94
CA ALA A 124 10.79 -8.23 15.72
C ALA A 124 10.22 -7.59 14.45
N ASN A 125 9.13 -6.83 14.56
CA ASN A 125 8.42 -6.26 13.44
C ASN A 125 8.01 -4.80 13.72
N ASP A 126 8.98 -3.92 13.53
CA ASP A 126 8.92 -2.49 13.87
C ASP A 126 9.63 -1.69 12.77
N ILE A 127 9.14 -0.48 12.46
CA ILE A 127 9.75 0.40 11.46
C ILE A 127 11.18 0.81 11.81
N LYS A 128 11.58 0.80 13.09
CA LYS A 128 12.95 1.13 13.49
C LYS A 128 14.02 0.29 12.78
N TYR A 129 13.70 -0.95 12.45
CA TYR A 129 14.62 -1.83 11.72
C TYR A 129 14.70 -1.52 10.23
N ALA A 130 13.73 -0.77 9.69
CA ALA A 130 13.76 -0.27 8.31
C ALA A 130 14.54 1.05 8.16
N LEU A 131 14.89 1.73 9.27
CA LEU A 131 15.59 3.02 9.23
C LEU A 131 16.89 3.00 8.39
N PRO A 132 17.74 1.95 8.42
CA PRO A 132 18.93 1.90 7.56
C PRO A 132 18.61 1.92 6.06
N LEU A 133 17.50 1.30 5.64
CA LEU A 133 17.04 1.34 4.26
C LEU A 133 16.38 2.68 3.94
N ILE A 134 15.56 3.21 4.86
CA ILE A 134 14.94 4.52 4.70
C ILE A 134 16.01 5.59 4.45
N ARG A 135 17.10 5.62 5.22
CA ARG A 135 18.20 6.61 5.05
C ARG A 135 18.90 6.55 3.69
N GLN A 136 18.86 5.40 3.00
CA GLN A 136 19.48 5.20 1.69
C GLN A 136 18.51 5.45 0.53
N ALA A 137 17.21 5.41 0.79
CA ALA A 137 16.18 5.55 -0.22
C ALA A 137 15.99 7.01 -0.62
N ASN A 138 15.78 7.27 -1.91
CA ASN A 138 15.34 8.57 -2.41
C ASN A 138 13.83 8.71 -2.31
N VAL A 139 13.10 7.60 -2.46
CA VAL A 139 11.64 7.55 -2.38
C VAL A 139 11.22 6.54 -1.32
N ILE A 140 10.35 6.97 -0.42
CA ILE A 140 9.76 6.16 0.63
C ILE A 140 8.26 6.07 0.36
N ILE A 141 7.70 4.87 0.34
CA ILE A 141 6.25 4.67 0.24
C ILE A 141 5.79 3.90 1.46
N LEU A 142 4.84 4.45 2.21
CA LEU A 142 4.19 3.80 3.33
C LEU A 142 2.77 3.41 2.92
N ALA A 143 2.47 2.12 2.90
CA ALA A 143 1.16 1.59 2.52
C ALA A 143 0.72 0.51 3.50
N SER A 144 -0.26 0.83 4.36
CA SER A 144 -0.69 -0.09 5.42
C SER A 144 -2.21 -0.07 5.55
N ASN A 145 -2.74 -1.15 6.14
CA ASN A 145 -4.05 -1.15 6.76
C ASN A 145 -4.05 -0.24 8.00
N TRP A 146 -4.04 1.07 7.80
CA TRP A 146 -3.97 2.08 8.86
C TRP A 146 -5.05 1.91 9.92
N TYR A 147 -4.62 1.73 11.17
CA TYR A 147 -5.50 1.82 12.33
C TYR A 147 -5.52 3.26 12.83
N GLU A 148 -6.65 3.67 13.40
CA GLU A 148 -6.86 5.05 13.84
C GLU A 148 -5.75 5.53 14.79
N TRP A 149 -5.32 4.70 15.74
CA TRP A 149 -4.28 5.06 16.70
C TRP A 149 -2.93 5.36 16.03
N SER A 150 -2.58 4.64 14.97
CA SER A 150 -1.34 4.85 14.23
C SER A 150 -1.45 6.04 13.29
N ALA A 151 -2.60 6.22 12.63
CA ALA A 151 -2.88 7.38 11.79
C ALA A 151 -2.77 8.69 12.58
N LYS A 152 -3.33 8.76 13.80
CA LYS A 152 -3.20 9.94 14.69
C LYS A 152 -1.75 10.31 15.03
N ARG A 153 -0.85 9.33 15.00
CA ARG A 153 0.57 9.47 15.39
C ARG A 153 1.50 9.53 14.20
N LEU A 154 0.98 9.47 12.98
CA LEU A 154 1.81 9.37 11.79
C LEU A 154 2.66 10.64 11.60
N SER A 155 2.13 11.84 11.85
CA SER A 155 2.92 13.08 11.76
C SER A 155 4.12 13.09 12.72
N MET A 156 3.98 12.50 13.92
CA MET A 156 5.12 12.31 14.84
C MET A 156 6.10 11.27 14.31
N THR A 157 5.60 10.14 13.80
CA THR A 157 6.43 9.10 13.18
C THR A 157 7.26 9.69 12.04
N LEU A 158 6.67 10.50 11.17
CA LEU A 158 7.35 11.15 10.05
C LEU A 158 8.44 12.13 10.50
N LYS A 159 8.21 12.89 11.58
CA LYS A 159 9.24 13.75 12.18
C LYS A 159 10.43 12.94 12.69
N LEU A 160 10.17 11.82 13.35
CA LEU A 160 11.22 10.95 13.92
C LEU A 160 11.96 10.10 12.89
N VAL A 161 11.34 9.79 11.76
CA VAL A 161 12.04 9.21 10.61
C VAL A 161 13.12 10.16 10.08
N ASN A 162 12.95 11.47 10.27
CA ASN A 162 13.94 12.53 10.01
C ASN A 162 14.51 12.48 8.59
N LEU A 163 13.62 12.62 7.60
CA LEU A 163 13.97 12.61 6.18
C LEU A 163 14.81 13.83 5.79
N THR A 164 15.75 13.64 4.86
CA THR A 164 16.49 14.75 4.25
C THR A 164 15.63 15.47 3.20
N LYS A 165 16.02 16.69 2.82
CA LYS A 165 15.33 17.47 1.78
C LYS A 165 15.32 16.80 0.40
N GLN A 166 16.24 15.87 0.16
CA GLN A 166 16.36 15.13 -1.10
C GLN A 166 15.46 13.88 -1.13
N GLN A 167 14.95 13.46 0.02
CA GLN A 167 14.06 12.32 0.12
C GLN A 167 12.61 12.73 -0.10
N GLN A 168 11.88 11.88 -0.80
CA GLN A 168 10.44 12.02 -1.01
C GLN A 168 9.73 10.90 -0.27
N ILE A 169 8.59 11.22 0.34
CA ILE A 169 7.75 10.24 1.01
C ILE A 169 6.32 10.32 0.48
N PHE A 170 5.68 9.16 0.35
CA PHE A 170 4.27 9.03 0.03
C PHE A 170 3.57 8.14 1.05
N ILE A 171 2.42 8.61 1.51
CA ILE A 171 1.54 7.89 2.42
C ILE A 171 0.32 7.46 1.63
N ILE A 172 0.22 6.16 1.37
CA ILE A 172 -0.89 5.58 0.64
C ILE A 172 -2.04 5.39 1.61
N GLY A 173 -3.17 6.05 1.33
CA GLY A 173 -4.38 5.96 2.12
C GLY A 173 -4.94 4.53 2.21
N LEU A 174 -5.76 4.32 3.21
CA LEU A 174 -6.37 3.03 3.50
C LEU A 174 -7.31 2.63 2.36
N LYS A 175 -6.99 1.57 1.62
CA LYS A 175 -7.90 0.92 0.67
C LYS A 175 -8.88 -0.01 1.39
N HIS A 176 -10.13 -0.02 0.99
CA HIS A 176 -11.08 -1.04 1.44
C HIS A 176 -12.24 -1.12 0.46
N PHE A 177 -12.39 -2.28 -0.18
CA PHE A 177 -13.44 -2.53 -1.18
C PHE A 177 -14.59 -3.39 -0.64
N TRP A 178 -14.60 -3.63 0.67
CA TRP A 178 -15.57 -4.48 1.37
C TRP A 178 -15.54 -5.94 0.88
N HIS A 179 -16.34 -6.82 1.48
CA HIS A 179 -16.35 -8.22 1.09
C HIS A 179 -17.13 -8.36 -0.22
N VAL A 180 -16.40 -8.72 -1.27
CA VAL A 180 -16.98 -9.22 -2.51
C VAL A 180 -17.10 -10.72 -2.37
N ASN A 181 -18.30 -11.29 -2.48
CA ASN A 181 -18.48 -12.74 -2.56
C ASN A 181 -18.49 -13.14 -4.04
N PRO A 182 -17.39 -13.69 -4.61
CA PRO A 182 -17.28 -13.93 -6.04
C PRO A 182 -18.36 -14.87 -6.59
N ILE A 183 -18.85 -15.80 -5.76
CA ILE A 183 -19.89 -16.78 -6.13
C ILE A 183 -21.18 -16.08 -6.58
N LEU A 184 -21.53 -14.94 -5.96
CA LEU A 184 -22.73 -14.18 -6.32
C LEU A 184 -22.69 -13.58 -7.73
N TYR A 185 -21.49 -13.50 -8.31
CA TYR A 185 -21.25 -12.92 -9.63
C TYR A 185 -21.07 -13.98 -10.72
N VAL A 186 -20.92 -15.26 -10.35
CA VAL A 186 -20.86 -16.38 -11.29
C VAL A 186 -22.15 -16.43 -12.11
N ASN A 187 -22.04 -16.61 -13.43
CA ASN A 187 -23.16 -16.63 -14.38
C ASN A 187 -24.01 -15.34 -14.46
N LYS A 188 -23.55 -14.23 -13.88
CA LYS A 188 -24.16 -12.90 -14.10
C LYS A 188 -23.61 -12.27 -15.37
N SER A 189 -24.44 -11.49 -16.06
CA SER A 189 -24.01 -10.73 -17.23
C SER A 189 -22.97 -9.66 -16.85
N THR A 190 -22.11 -9.29 -17.80
CA THR A 190 -21.17 -8.17 -17.63
C THR A 190 -21.89 -6.90 -17.20
N GLU A 191 -23.05 -6.61 -17.81
CA GLU A 191 -23.87 -5.43 -17.45
C GLU A 191 -24.33 -5.46 -15.99
N TYR A 192 -24.78 -6.61 -15.48
CA TYR A 192 -25.15 -6.75 -14.07
C TYR A 192 -23.97 -6.44 -13.16
N ARG A 193 -22.78 -7.00 -13.46
CA ARG A 193 -21.57 -6.84 -12.64
C ARG A 193 -21.09 -5.39 -12.62
N LEU A 194 -21.11 -4.70 -13.76
CA LEU A 194 -20.71 -3.29 -13.87
C LEU A 194 -21.62 -2.33 -13.10
N LYS A 195 -22.87 -2.71 -12.85
CA LYS A 195 -23.82 -1.93 -12.03
C LYS A 195 -23.66 -2.14 -10.53
N GLN A 196 -22.83 -3.09 -10.09
CA GLN A 196 -22.64 -3.35 -8.66
C GLN A 196 -21.69 -2.32 -8.07
N TYR A 197 -22.10 -1.72 -6.96
CA TYR A 197 -21.28 -0.80 -6.18
C TYR A 197 -21.41 -1.13 -4.70
N GLN A 198 -20.36 -0.82 -3.93
CA GLN A 198 -20.34 -0.96 -2.48
C GLN A 198 -19.87 0.34 -1.85
N TYR A 199 -20.51 0.73 -0.76
CA TYR A 199 -20.08 1.88 0.01
C TYR A 199 -18.92 1.51 0.94
N SER A 200 -17.95 2.42 1.05
CA SER A 200 -16.92 2.27 2.07
C SER A 200 -17.52 2.37 3.46
N LYS A 201 -17.05 1.51 4.35
CA LYS A 201 -17.33 1.59 5.78
C LYS A 201 -16.93 2.94 6.36
N ILE A 202 -17.74 3.47 7.28
CA ILE A 202 -17.51 4.79 7.88
C ILE A 202 -16.15 4.87 8.61
N GLU A 203 -15.67 3.77 9.17
CA GLU A 203 -14.38 3.69 9.85
C GLU A 203 -13.22 3.93 8.86
N ILE A 204 -13.33 3.40 7.64
CA ILE A 204 -12.35 3.60 6.57
C ILE A 204 -12.34 5.05 6.10
N ILE A 205 -13.52 5.66 6.00
CA ILE A 205 -13.68 7.08 5.66
C ILE A 205 -13.02 7.94 6.74
N LYS A 206 -13.33 7.67 8.01
CA LYS A 206 -12.77 8.39 9.16
C LYS A 206 -11.24 8.33 9.20
N VAL A 207 -10.64 7.15 8.98
CA VAL A 207 -9.18 7.01 8.96
C VAL A 207 -8.54 7.76 7.79
N ASN A 208 -9.11 7.68 6.58
CA ASN A 208 -8.57 8.44 5.45
C ASN A 208 -8.73 9.96 5.64
N ASN A 209 -9.86 10.42 6.19
CA ASN A 209 -10.06 11.84 6.49
C ASN A 209 -9.08 12.32 7.57
N LEU A 210 -8.84 11.50 8.59
CA LEU A 210 -7.82 11.78 9.60
C LEU A 210 -6.42 11.90 8.98
N LEU A 211 -6.02 10.97 8.11
CA LEU A 211 -4.73 11.04 7.40
C LEU A 211 -4.63 12.31 6.53
N GLU A 212 -5.70 12.65 5.81
CA GLU A 212 -5.75 13.84 4.95
C GLU A 212 -5.68 15.16 5.74
N GLN A 213 -6.21 15.17 6.97
CA GLN A 213 -6.16 16.33 7.86
C GLN A 213 -4.83 16.46 8.61
N THR A 214 -4.16 15.35 8.91
CA THR A 214 -2.97 15.32 9.78
C THR A 214 -1.65 15.35 9.00
N ILE A 215 -1.69 15.06 7.70
CA ILE A 215 -0.52 14.94 6.84
C ILE A 215 -0.59 15.95 5.70
N ASP A 216 0.58 16.44 5.29
CA ASP A 216 0.70 17.32 4.13
C ASP A 216 0.10 16.67 2.87
N LYS A 217 -0.79 17.40 2.20
CA LYS A 217 -1.49 16.96 0.98
C LYS A 217 -0.54 16.59 -0.16
N SER A 218 0.67 17.13 -0.18
CA SER A 218 1.70 16.82 -1.19
C SER A 218 2.25 15.40 -1.07
N ILE A 219 2.19 14.79 0.13
CA ILE A 219 2.71 13.45 0.42
C ILE A 219 1.60 12.42 0.67
N PHE A 220 0.36 12.83 0.97
CA PHE A 220 -0.76 11.91 1.14
C PHE A 220 -1.43 11.56 -0.19
N VAL A 221 -1.68 10.27 -0.43
CA VAL A 221 -2.38 9.76 -1.62
C VAL A 221 -3.67 9.09 -1.18
N ASN A 222 -4.79 9.81 -1.32
CA ASN A 222 -6.12 9.29 -1.00
C ASN A 222 -6.64 8.39 -2.14
N VAL A 223 -6.15 7.15 -2.18
CA VAL A 223 -6.51 6.13 -3.20
C VAL A 223 -8.02 5.97 -3.31
N ARG A 224 -8.74 6.05 -2.19
CA ARG A 224 -10.20 5.94 -2.16
C ARG A 224 -10.87 7.06 -2.95
N LYS A 225 -10.54 8.33 -2.68
CA LYS A 225 -11.13 9.47 -3.41
C LYS A 225 -10.79 9.45 -4.91
N MET A 226 -9.72 8.77 -5.29
CA MET A 226 -9.31 8.68 -6.69
C MET A 226 -10.05 7.58 -7.48
N ILE A 227 -10.42 6.49 -6.81
CA ILE A 227 -11.06 5.32 -7.47
C ILE A 227 -12.57 5.33 -7.25
N CYS A 228 -13.04 5.74 -6.07
CA CYS A 228 -14.44 5.71 -5.70
C CYS A 228 -15.13 7.03 -6.08
N THR A 229 -16.27 6.95 -6.77
CA THR A 229 -17.08 8.10 -7.21
C THR A 229 -18.29 8.40 -6.30
N GLY A 230 -18.50 7.61 -5.24
CA GLY A 230 -19.61 7.76 -4.29
C GLY A 230 -19.31 8.70 -3.10
N TYR A 231 -20.20 8.72 -2.08
CA TYR A 231 -20.06 9.57 -0.89
C TYR A 231 -18.68 9.41 -0.24
N ASN A 232 -17.87 10.47 -0.29
CA ASN A 232 -16.44 10.43 0.01
C ASN A 232 -16.05 11.28 1.21
#